data_AF-A0A6S7HHV8-F1
#
_entry.id   AF-A0A6S7HHV8-F1
#
_cell.length_a   1.000
_cell.length_b   1.000
_cell.length_c   1.000
_cell.angle_alpha   90.00
_cell.angle_beta   90.00
_cell.angle_gamma   90.00
#
_symmetry.space_group_name_H-M   'P 1'
#
loop_
_entity.id
_entity.type
_entity.pdbx_description
1 polymer ?
#
loop_
_entity_poly.entity_id
_entity_poly.type
_entity_poly.pdbx_seq_one_letter_code
_entity_poly.pdbx_strand_id
1 'polypeptide(L)'
;MYQQACAEYARSLETAKVNYYTTKVQGCNKKQSFNFVDEMLNVKTTPILPKHESTEDLVEQFSAHFESRILILRRELSELRSNVTVDRAEKCRSSLTHFERVSMSTVQDIIMVSKPKSCQLDPIPTWLLKSCIDVLLCNVIYVL
;
A
#
# COMPACT_ATOMS: atom_id res chain seq x y z
N MET A 1 21.27 -34.68 49.21
CA MET A 1 20.50 -33.52 49.70
C MET A 1 20.54 -32.34 48.72
N TYR A 2 21.69 -31.77 48.38
CA TYR A 2 21.77 -30.59 47.49
C TYR A 2 21.12 -30.79 46.10
N GLN A 3 21.45 -31.88 45.41
CA GLN A 3 20.87 -32.19 44.09
C GLN A 3 19.33 -32.33 44.12
N GLN A 4 18.79 -32.86 45.21
CA GLN A 4 17.35 -33.05 45.38
C GLN A 4 16.63 -31.71 45.58
N ALA A 5 17.22 -30.81 46.37
CA ALA A 5 16.74 -29.45 46.55
C ALA A 5 16.81 -28.63 45.23
N CYS A 6 17.88 -28.78 44.44
CA CYS A 6 17.97 -28.16 43.12
C CYS A 6 16.88 -28.67 42.16
N ALA A 7 16.59 -29.98 42.18
CA ALA A 7 15.55 -30.57 41.35
C ALA A 7 14.15 -30.10 41.75
N GLU A 8 13.86 -29.97 43.05
CA GLU A 8 12.59 -29.42 43.55
C GLU A 8 12.43 -27.94 43.23
N TYR A 9 13.50 -27.15 43.35
CA TYR A 9 13.50 -25.75 42.95
C TYR A 9 13.21 -25.60 41.46
N ALA A 10 13.91 -26.34 40.60
CA ALA A 10 13.70 -26.31 39.16
C ALA A 10 12.26 -26.70 38.78
N ARG A 11 11.71 -27.74 39.44
CA ARG A 11 10.32 -28.18 39.22
C ARG A 11 9.31 -27.13 39.67
N SER A 12 9.54 -26.48 40.81
CA SER A 12 8.66 -25.43 41.33
C SER A 12 8.67 -24.20 40.41
N LEU A 13 9.86 -23.83 39.91
CA LEU A 13 10.01 -22.74 38.95
C LEU A 13 9.27 -23.04 37.64
N GLU A 14 9.41 -24.25 37.11
CA GLU A 14 8.73 -24.66 35.88
C GLU A 14 7.22 -24.66 36.05
N THR A 15 6.73 -25.21 37.16
CA THR A 15 5.30 -25.22 37.51
C THR A 15 4.74 -23.80 37.60
N ALA A 16 5.47 -22.89 38.25
CA ALA A 16 5.07 -21.49 38.37
C ALA A 16 4.99 -20.80 37.00
N LYS A 17 5.97 -21.03 36.10
CA LYS A 17 5.96 -20.48 34.74
C LYS A 17 4.76 -20.99 33.93
N VAL A 18 4.52 -22.30 33.95
CA VAL A 18 3.40 -22.93 33.23
C VAL A 18 2.07 -22.35 33.72
N ASN A 19 1.88 -22.26 35.04
CA ASN A 19 0.66 -21.71 35.62
C ASN A 19 0.44 -20.23 35.24
N TYR A 20 1.49 -19.42 35.26
CA TYR A 20 1.41 -18.01 34.89
C TYR A 20 0.92 -17.82 33.45
N TYR A 21 1.56 -18.47 32.48
CA TYR A 21 1.20 -18.33 31.07
C TYR A 21 -0.14 -18.98 30.74
N THR A 22 -0.46 -20.12 31.36
CA THR A 22 -1.77 -20.77 31.21
C THR A 22 -2.89 -19.85 31.67
N THR A 23 -2.72 -19.19 32.82
CA THR A 23 -3.71 -18.22 33.34
C THR A 23 -3.80 -16.99 32.45
N LYS A 24 -2.67 -16.50 31.92
CA LYS A 24 -2.62 -15.32 31.03
C LYS A 24 -3.34 -15.55 29.70
N VAL A 25 -3.36 -16.79 29.20
CA VAL A 25 -4.04 -17.16 27.94
C VAL A 25 -5.47 -17.65 28.17
N GLN A 26 -5.80 -18.16 29.36
CA GLN A 26 -7.16 -18.56 29.73
C GLN A 26 -8.10 -17.35 29.69
N GLY A 27 -9.16 -17.45 28.87
CA GLY A 27 -10.16 -16.39 28.72
C GLY A 27 -9.82 -15.32 27.67
N CYS A 28 -8.67 -15.41 27.00
CA CYS A 28 -8.36 -14.55 25.87
C CYS A 28 -9.25 -14.85 24.66
N ASN A 29 -9.74 -13.79 24.00
CA ASN A 29 -10.33 -13.91 22.67
C ASN A 29 -9.23 -14.03 21.59
N LYS A 30 -9.62 -14.33 20.34
CA LYS A 30 -8.67 -14.52 19.22
C LYS A 30 -7.65 -13.39 19.10
N LYS A 31 -8.09 -12.13 19.20
CA LYS A 31 -7.22 -10.95 19.08
C LYS A 31 -6.22 -10.85 20.24
N GLN A 32 -6.67 -11.12 21.46
CA GLN A 32 -5.82 -11.10 22.65
C GLN A 32 -4.76 -12.21 22.61
N SER A 33 -5.09 -13.40 22.12
CA SER A 33 -4.13 -14.49 21.94
C SER A 33 -3.04 -14.13 20.92
N PHE A 34 -3.42 -13.54 19.78
CA PHE A 34 -2.44 -13.09 18.78
C PHE A 34 -1.55 -11.97 19.33
N ASN A 35 -2.10 -10.99 20.03
CA ASN A 35 -1.30 -9.92 20.65
C ASN A 35 -0.34 -10.45 21.72
N PHE A 36 -0.75 -11.47 22.49
CA PHE A 36 0.13 -12.09 23.49
C PHE A 36 1.29 -12.83 22.85
N VAL A 37 1.05 -13.58 21.76
CA VAL A 37 2.11 -14.23 20.98
C VAL A 37 3.02 -13.18 20.34
N ASP A 38 2.43 -12.10 19.81
CA ASP A 38 3.18 -10.98 19.23
C ASP A 38 4.07 -10.31 20.29
N GLU A 39 3.59 -10.06 21.50
CA GLU A 39 4.38 -9.53 22.63
C GLU A 39 5.52 -10.47 23.04
N MET A 40 5.31 -11.78 22.95
CA MET A 40 6.31 -12.78 23.31
C MET A 40 7.39 -12.97 22.23
N LEU A 41 7.04 -12.77 20.95
CA LEU A 41 7.93 -12.95 19.81
C LEU A 41 8.59 -11.64 19.34
N ASN A 42 7.90 -10.51 19.45
CA ASN A 42 8.46 -9.19 19.17
C ASN A 42 9.31 -8.72 20.34
N VAL A 43 10.58 -9.12 20.32
CA VAL A 43 11.66 -8.30 20.87
C VAL A 43 11.45 -6.89 20.34
N LYS A 44 11.08 -5.94 21.22
CA LYS A 44 10.74 -4.54 20.90
C LYS A 44 11.48 -4.09 19.64
N THR A 45 10.75 -3.93 18.54
CA THR A 45 11.31 -3.48 17.28
C THR A 45 12.10 -2.21 17.57
N THR A 46 13.40 -2.25 17.29
CA THR A 46 14.26 -1.07 17.33
C THR A 46 13.57 0.08 16.62
N PRO A 47 13.69 1.32 17.11
CA PRO A 47 13.01 2.45 16.51
C PRO A 47 13.25 2.45 15.00
N ILE A 48 12.15 2.50 14.23
CA ILE A 48 12.16 2.53 12.76
C ILE A 48 12.87 3.79 12.26
N LEU A 49 12.95 4.80 13.11
CA LEU A 49 13.61 6.06 12.84
C LEU A 49 15.12 5.96 13.12
N PRO A 50 15.94 6.66 12.32
CA PRO A 50 17.34 6.87 12.64
C PRO A 50 17.49 7.43 14.05
N LYS A 51 18.64 7.15 14.68
CA LYS A 51 19.01 7.82 15.93
C LYS A 51 19.09 9.33 15.66
N HIS A 52 18.41 10.12 16.49
CA HIS A 52 18.36 11.57 16.39
C HIS A 52 18.37 12.17 17.80
N GLU A 53 18.97 13.35 17.94
CA GLU A 53 19.10 14.04 19.24
C GLU A 53 17.86 14.91 19.54
N SER A 54 17.16 15.38 18.51
CA SER A 54 15.91 16.11 18.63
C SER A 54 15.01 15.92 17.40
N THR A 55 13.75 16.38 17.50
CA THR A 55 12.81 16.31 16.36
C THR A 55 13.29 17.20 15.20
N GLU A 56 13.88 18.35 15.52
CA GLU A 56 14.46 19.29 14.55
C GLU A 56 15.62 18.62 13.79
N ASP A 57 16.51 17.93 14.51
CA ASP A 57 17.61 17.15 13.92
C ASP A 57 17.07 16.05 12.97
N LEU A 58 16.01 15.33 13.37
CA LEU A 58 15.38 14.34 12.51
C LEU A 58 14.78 14.97 11.23
N VAL A 59 14.13 16.13 11.35
CA VAL A 59 13.53 16.84 10.21
C VAL A 59 14.61 17.32 9.24
N GLU A 60 15.71 17.86 9.76
CA GLU A 60 16.84 18.29 8.94
C GLU A 60 17.50 17.11 8.22
N GLN A 61 17.77 16.01 8.94
CA GLN A 61 18.30 14.78 8.35
C GLN A 61 17.36 14.20 7.28
N PHE A 62 16.05 14.25 7.51
CA PHE A 62 15.05 13.82 6.54
C PHE A 62 15.09 14.70 5.29
N SER A 63 15.09 16.04 5.45
CA SER A 63 15.17 16.97 4.32
C SER A 63 16.44 16.76 3.49
N ALA A 64 17.60 16.74 4.15
CA ALA A 64 18.90 16.54 3.53
C ALA A 64 18.98 15.20 2.77
N HIS A 65 18.38 14.13 3.31
CA HIS A 65 18.32 12.84 2.65
C HIS A 65 17.59 12.93 1.31
N PHE A 66 16.38 13.49 1.27
CA PHE A 66 15.61 13.57 0.04
C PHE A 66 16.20 14.56 -0.97
N GLU A 67 16.75 15.68 -0.53
CA GLU A 67 17.46 16.61 -1.40
C GLU A 67 18.64 15.92 -2.09
N SER A 68 19.47 15.21 -1.32
CA SER A 68 20.60 14.44 -1.86
C SER A 68 20.13 13.38 -2.86
N ARG A 69 19.08 12.62 -2.54
CA ARG A 69 18.50 11.61 -3.46
C ARG A 69 17.99 12.23 -4.75
N ILE A 70 17.31 13.38 -4.67
CA ILE A 70 16.82 14.11 -5.85
C ILE A 70 17.99 14.57 -6.73
N LEU A 71 19.06 15.10 -6.13
CA LEU A 71 20.25 15.53 -6.88
C LEU A 71 20.94 14.35 -7.57
N ILE A 72 21.12 13.23 -6.87
CA ILE A 72 21.70 12.00 -7.44
C ILE A 72 20.85 11.51 -8.62
N LEU A 73 19.53 11.39 -8.43
CA LEU A 73 18.62 10.94 -9.49
C LEU A 73 18.65 11.86 -10.71
N ARG A 74 18.67 13.18 -10.50
CA ARG A 74 18.79 14.15 -11.61
C ARG A 74 20.11 14.01 -12.36
N ARG A 75 21.22 13.81 -11.64
CA ARG A 75 22.53 13.57 -12.24
C ARG A 75 22.53 12.28 -13.08
N GLU A 76 22.08 11.17 -12.49
CA GLU A 76 22.00 9.87 -13.17
C GLU A 76 21.11 9.94 -14.42
N LEU A 77 19.95 10.61 -14.34
CA LEU A 77 19.08 10.82 -15.50
C LEU A 77 19.73 11.69 -16.58
N SER A 78 20.49 12.72 -16.19
CA SER A 78 21.21 13.57 -17.13
C SER A 78 22.35 12.82 -17.82
N GLU A 79 23.08 11.98 -17.09
CA GLU A 79 24.13 11.12 -17.63
C GLU A 79 23.54 10.08 -18.59
N LEU A 80 22.37 9.51 -18.25
CA LEU A 80 21.67 8.56 -19.12
C LEU A 80 21.20 9.22 -20.42
N ARG A 81 20.66 10.44 -20.37
CA ARG A 81 20.18 11.18 -21.55
C ARG A 81 21.27 11.37 -22.62
N SER A 82 22.54 11.43 -22.24
CA SER A 82 23.66 11.52 -23.18
C SER A 82 23.87 10.26 -24.01
N ASN A 83 23.38 9.10 -23.53
CA ASN A 83 23.59 7.79 -24.14
C ASN A 83 22.33 7.17 -24.73
N VAL A 84 21.14 7.77 -24.52
CA VAL A 84 19.92 7.34 -25.19
C VAL A 84 19.94 7.85 -26.62
N THR A 85 20.66 7.15 -27.48
CA THR A 85 20.24 7.06 -28.87
C THR A 85 18.93 6.29 -28.83
N VAL A 86 17.82 7.02 -28.94
CA VAL A 86 16.56 6.37 -29.33
C VAL A 86 16.88 5.80 -30.70
N ASP A 87 17.18 4.51 -30.74
CA ASP A 87 17.06 3.76 -31.97
C ASP A 87 15.67 4.12 -32.47
N ARG A 88 15.61 4.87 -33.57
CA ARG A 88 14.35 5.26 -34.19
C ARG A 88 13.83 3.96 -34.80
N ALA A 89 13.42 3.05 -33.91
CA ALA A 89 12.66 1.86 -34.20
C ALA A 89 11.62 2.28 -35.21
N GLU A 90 11.55 1.49 -36.28
CA GLU A 90 10.85 1.77 -37.52
C GLU A 90 9.63 2.68 -37.28
N LYS A 91 9.61 3.83 -37.96
CA LYS A 91 8.46 4.74 -37.92
C LYS A 91 7.19 3.90 -38.05
N CYS A 92 6.35 3.94 -37.01
CA CYS A 92 5.07 3.26 -37.01
C CYS A 92 4.35 3.55 -38.33
N ARG A 93 4.21 2.53 -39.19
CA ARG A 93 3.67 2.69 -40.55
C ARG A 93 2.15 2.71 -40.57
N SER A 94 1.50 2.34 -39.48
CA SER A 94 0.05 2.40 -39.33
C SER A 94 -0.38 3.82 -38.99
N SER A 95 -1.35 4.36 -39.74
CA SER A 95 -2.07 5.57 -39.40
C SER A 95 -3.53 5.24 -39.09
N LEU A 96 -4.07 5.89 -38.06
CA LEU A 96 -5.51 5.91 -37.79
C LEU A 96 -6.15 6.93 -38.74
N THR A 97 -6.62 6.45 -39.89
CA THR A 97 -7.22 7.28 -40.94
C THR A 97 -8.72 7.44 -40.78
N HIS A 98 -9.36 6.61 -39.95
CA HIS A 98 -10.80 6.60 -39.79
C HIS A 98 -11.20 6.25 -38.35
N PHE A 99 -12.31 6.85 -37.91
CA PHE A 99 -12.98 6.52 -36.66
C PHE A 99 -14.42 6.12 -36.99
N GLU A 100 -14.82 4.96 -36.49
CA GLU A 100 -16.19 4.50 -36.60
C GLU A 100 -17.02 4.98 -35.42
N ARG A 101 -18.29 5.31 -35.66
CA ARG A 101 -19.20 5.74 -34.61
C ARG A 101 -19.50 4.56 -33.68
N VAL A 102 -19.33 4.76 -32.38
CA VAL A 102 -19.67 3.76 -31.37
C VAL A 102 -21.19 3.56 -31.26
N SER A 103 -21.63 2.31 -31.10
CA SER A 103 -23.05 1.99 -30.93
C SER A 103 -23.56 2.35 -29.53
N MET A 104 -24.87 2.59 -29.41
CA MET A 104 -25.48 2.91 -28.11
C MET A 104 -25.30 1.79 -27.09
N SER A 105 -25.48 0.54 -27.51
CA SER A 105 -25.28 -0.63 -26.66
C SER A 105 -23.84 -0.72 -26.16
N THR A 106 -22.86 -0.45 -27.03
CA THR A 106 -21.45 -0.49 -26.64
C THR A 106 -21.13 0.55 -25.57
N VAL A 107 -21.63 1.79 -25.71
CA VAL A 107 -21.42 2.84 -24.71
C VAL A 107 -22.12 2.50 -23.40
N GLN A 108 -23.35 1.97 -23.47
CA GLN A 108 -24.10 1.53 -22.30
C GLN A 108 -23.36 0.43 -21.54
N ASP A 109 -22.87 -0.59 -22.24
CA ASP A 109 -22.13 -1.71 -21.64
C ASP A 109 -20.86 -1.22 -20.93
N ILE A 110 -20.08 -0.34 -21.59
CA ILE A 110 -18.88 0.26 -21.01
C ILE A 110 -19.22 1.00 -19.71
N ILE A 111 -20.26 1.84 -19.73
CA ILE A 111 -20.67 2.61 -18.55
C ILE A 111 -21.14 1.67 -17.43
N MET A 112 -21.93 0.65 -17.75
CA MET A 112 -22.48 -0.27 -16.76
C MET A 112 -21.41 -1.17 -16.12
N VAL A 113 -20.42 -1.62 -16.88
CA VAL A 113 -19.30 -2.44 -16.36
C VAL A 113 -18.27 -1.62 -15.58
N SER A 114 -18.14 -0.32 -15.89
CA SER A 114 -17.18 0.56 -15.22
C SER A 114 -17.41 0.65 -13.70
N LYS A 115 -16.33 0.70 -12.91
CA LYS A 115 -16.46 0.89 -11.45
C LYS A 115 -17.10 2.24 -11.16
N PRO A 116 -18.01 2.35 -10.16
CA PRO A 116 -18.64 3.62 -9.80
C PRO A 116 -17.63 4.51 -9.05
N LYS A 117 -16.73 5.14 -9.81
CA LYS A 117 -15.69 6.03 -9.30
C LYS A 117 -16.00 7.43 -9.77
N SER A 118 -16.04 8.37 -8.84
CA SER A 118 -16.21 9.78 -9.18
C SER A 118 -15.24 10.65 -8.40
N CYS A 119 -14.90 11.81 -8.98
CA CYS A 119 -14.10 12.85 -8.35
C CYS A 119 -14.88 14.17 -8.28
N GLN A 120 -14.34 15.16 -7.56
CA GLN A 120 -14.99 16.46 -7.38
C GLN A 120 -15.13 17.28 -8.67
N LEU A 121 -14.37 16.94 -9.72
CA LEU A 121 -14.43 17.61 -11.01
C LEU A 121 -15.41 16.94 -11.98
N ASP A 122 -15.99 15.79 -11.62
CA ASP A 122 -16.92 15.11 -12.50
C ASP A 122 -18.24 15.89 -12.57
N PRO A 123 -18.82 16.07 -13.77
CA PRO A 123 -20.06 16.80 -13.94
C PRO A 123 -21.26 16.07 -13.32
N ILE A 124 -21.17 14.75 -13.16
CA ILE A 124 -22.19 13.91 -12.56
C ILE A 124 -21.55 12.71 -11.85
N PRO A 125 -22.00 12.35 -10.64
CA PRO A 125 -21.57 11.12 -10.00
C PRO A 125 -21.91 9.89 -10.86
N THR A 126 -20.99 8.95 -10.97
CA THR A 126 -21.15 7.75 -11.82
C THR A 126 -22.33 6.88 -11.40
N TRP A 127 -22.67 6.85 -10.10
CA TRP A 127 -23.85 6.13 -9.64
C TRP A 127 -25.13 6.71 -10.25
N LEU A 128 -25.21 8.05 -10.37
CA LEU A 128 -26.38 8.73 -10.93
C LEU A 128 -26.40 8.61 -12.46
N LEU A 129 -25.24 8.68 -13.10
CA LEU A 129 -25.10 8.40 -14.54
C LEU A 129 -25.66 7.01 -14.90
N LYS A 130 -25.33 5.97 -14.11
CA LYS A 130 -25.84 4.61 -14.32
C LYS A 130 -27.35 4.50 -14.10
N SER A 131 -27.87 5.14 -13.05
CA SER A 131 -29.32 5.13 -12.77
C SER A 131 -30.14 5.84 -13.84
N CYS A 132 -29.56 6.83 -14.51
CA CYS A 132 -30.22 7.63 -15.55
C CYS A 132 -29.74 7.27 -16.96
N ILE A 133 -29.13 6.09 -17.15
CA ILE A 133 -28.46 5.75 -18.40
C ILE A 133 -29.39 5.82 -19.61
N ASP A 134 -30.64 5.37 -19.47
CA ASP A 134 -31.62 5.32 -20.57
C ASP A 134 -31.96 6.71 -21.14
N VAL A 135 -31.82 7.76 -20.32
CA VAL A 135 -32.07 9.16 -20.71
C VAL A 135 -30.77 9.85 -21.16
N LEU A 136 -29.65 9.50 -20.54
CA LEU A 136 -28.37 10.18 -20.75
C LEU A 136 -27.53 9.57 -21.88
N LEU A 137 -27.82 8.33 -22.30
CA LEU A 137 -27.01 7.58 -23.27
C LEU A 137 -26.82 8.33 -24.59
N CYS A 138 -27.89 8.93 -25.12
CA CYS A 138 -27.82 9.73 -26.34
C CYS A 138 -26.83 10.89 -26.20
N ASN A 139 -26.85 11.61 -25.07
CA ASN A 139 -25.98 12.77 -24.84
C ASN A 139 -24.50 12.37 -24.71
N VAL A 140 -24.21 11.22 -24.10
CA VAL A 140 -22.83 10.73 -23.94
C VAL A 140 -22.20 10.38 -25.29
N ILE A 141 -22.97 9.83 -26.23
CA ILE A 141 -22.50 9.46 -27.58
C ILE A 141 -22.17 10.68 -28.45
N TYR A 142 -22.79 11.84 -28.20
CA TYR A 142 -22.46 13.06 -28.97
C TYR A 142 -21.18 13.75 -28.49
N VAL A 143 -20.67 13.40 -27.31
CA VAL A 143 -19.43 13.96 -26.73
C VAL A 143 -18.20 13.11 -27.08
N LEU A 144 -18.42 11.84 -27.46
CA LEU A 144 -17.40 10.87 -27.89
C LEU A 144 -17.28 10.82 -29.42
#